data_AF-A0A7C1UDL1-F1
#
_entry.id   AF-A0A7C1UDL1-F1
#
_cell.length_a   1.000
_cell.length_b   1.000
_cell.length_c   1.000
_cell.angle_alpha   90.00
_cell.angle_beta   90.00
_cell.angle_gamma   90.00
#
_symmetry.space_group_name_H-M   'P 1'
#
loop_
_entity.id
_entity.type
_entity.pdbx_description
1 polymer ?
#
loop_
_entity_poly.entity_id
_entity_poly.type
_entity_poly.pdbx_seq_one_letter_code
_entity_poly.pdbx_strand_id
1 'polypeptide(L)' 'TAFFTAEVDPVTESRVGLLVEYGDTATIFSNPSDERTENYVTGRFG' A
#
# COMPACT_ATOMS: atom_id res chain seq x y z
N THR A 1 -5.97 8.62 6.14
CA THR A 1 -6.03 7.30 5.50
C THR A 1 -4.64 6.72 5.40
N ALA A 2 -4.49 5.41 5.55
CA ALA A 2 -3.20 4.74 5.44
C ALA A 2 -3.37 3.46 4.60
N PHE A 3 -2.39 3.18 3.75
CA PHE A 3 -2.33 2.02 2.88
C PHE A 3 -1.23 1.08 3.36
N PHE A 4 -1.56 -0.21 3.50
CA PHE A 4 -0.65 -1.23 4.00
C PHE A 4 -0.58 -2.40 3.03
N THR A 5 0.59 -3.03 2.94
CA THR A 5 0.77 -4.32 2.29
C THR A 5 1.26 -5.35 3.31
N ALA A 6 1.09 -6.64 3.02
CA ALA A 6 1.62 -7.72 3.84
C ALA A 6 2.83 -8.35 3.14
N GLU A 7 3.95 -8.43 3.85
CA GLU A 7 5.14 -9.13 3.40
C GLU A 7 5.37 -10.38 4.28
N VAL A 8 5.93 -11.42 3.67
CA VAL A 8 6.31 -12.65 4.37
C VAL A 8 7.81 -12.59 4.61
N ASP A 9 8.22 -12.68 5.88
CA ASP A 9 9.62 -12.84 6.23
C ASP A 9 10.09 -14.24 5.76
N PRO A 10 11.10 -14.33 4.87
CA PRO A 10 11.53 -15.61 4.29
C PRO A 10 12.27 -16.51 5.29
N VAL A 11 12.67 -15.99 6.44
CA VAL A 11 13.42 -16.71 7.47
C VAL A 11 12.48 -17.17 8.58
N THR A 12 11.55 -16.33 9.00
CA THR A 12 10.67 -16.61 10.14
C THR A 12 9.28 -17.10 9.74
N GLU A 13 8.97 -17.15 8.44
CA GLU A 13 7.64 -17.44 7.85
C GLU A 13 6.52 -16.55 8.39
N SER A 14 6.87 -15.47 9.09
CA SER A 14 5.93 -14.57 9.74
C SER A 14 5.45 -13.50 8.78
N ARG A 15 4.19 -13.10 8.89
CA ARG A 15 3.61 -12.00 8.10
C ARG A 15 3.77 -10.69 8.85
N VAL A 16 4.39 -9.71 8.19
CA VAL A 16 4.50 -8.35 8.70
C VAL A 16 3.74 -7.38 7.81
N GLY A 17 3.03 -6.44 8.43
CA GLY A 17 2.41 -5.34 7.72
C GLY A 17 3.43 -4.24 7.44
N LEU A 18 3.56 -3.84 6.19
CA LEU A 18 4.36 -2.69 5.78
C LEU A 18 3.43 -1.51 5.50
N LEU A 19 3.67 -0.39 6.15
CA LEU A 19 3.03 0.89 5.80
C LEU A 19 3.63 1.37 4.48
N VAL A 20 2.78 1.50 3.45
CA VAL A 20 3.19 1.94 2.11
C VAL A 20 3.07 3.46 2.02
N GLU A 21 1.92 4.01 2.36
CA GLU A 21 1.65 5.45 2.29
C GLU A 21 0.57 5.84 3.30
N TYR A 22 0.64 7.06 3.84
CA TYR A 22 -0.41 7.63 4.68
C TYR A 22 -0.58 9.12 4.41
N GLY A 23 -1.81 9.60 4.55
CA GLY A 23 -2.12 11.01 4.32
C GLY A 23 -3.62 11.30 4.29
N ASP A 24 -3.95 12.48 3.78
CA ASP A 24 -5.33 12.91 3.58
C ASP A 24 -6.07 11.97 2.64
N THR A 25 -7.30 11.63 2.98
CA THR A 25 -8.14 10.74 2.17
C THR A 25 -8.27 11.25 0.73
N ALA A 26 -8.48 12.56 0.55
CA ALA A 26 -8.59 13.14 -0.77
C ALA A 26 -7.33 12.90 -1.61
N THR A 27 -6.13 13.11 -1.03
CA THR A 27 -4.85 12.88 -1.70
C THR A 27 -4.66 11.41 -2.06
N ILE A 28 -4.82 10.51 -1.08
CA ILE A 28 -4.61 9.06 -1.27
C ILE A 28 -5.47 8.49 -2.41
N PHE A 29 -6.71 8.95 -2.57
CA PHE A 29 -7.63 8.45 -3.60
C PHE A 29 -7.68 9.26 -4.90
N SER A 30 -6.94 10.37 -5.01
CA SER A 30 -6.93 11.20 -6.24
C SER A 30 -5.56 11.32 -6.89
N ASN A 31 -4.50 11.49 -6.10
CA ASN A 31 -3.12 11.63 -6.58
C ASN A 31 -2.15 11.12 -5.50
N PRO A 32 -2.11 9.79 -5.25
CA PRO A 32 -1.15 9.21 -4.33
C PRO A 32 0.28 9.41 -4.82
N SER A 33 1.24 9.41 -3.89
CA SER A 33 2.66 9.62 -4.22
C SER A 33 3.43 8.32 -4.43
N ASP A 34 2.92 7.19 -3.92
CA ASP A 34 3.52 5.86 -4.14
C ASP A 34 2.79 5.10 -5.25
N GLU A 35 3.55 4.58 -6.22
CA GLU A 35 3.03 3.82 -7.36
C GLU A 35 2.23 2.57 -6.93
N ARG A 36 2.57 1.96 -5.79
CA ARG A 36 1.84 0.80 -5.26
C ARG A 36 0.44 1.21 -4.78
N THR A 37 0.32 2.38 -4.17
CA THR A 37 -0.97 2.98 -3.81
C THR A 37 -1.75 3.35 -5.07
N GLU A 38 -1.09 3.98 -6.06
CA GLU A 38 -1.71 4.38 -7.33
C GLU A 38 -2.30 3.18 -8.08
N ASN A 39 -1.51 2.12 -8.25
CA ASN A 39 -1.96 0.88 -8.88
C ASN A 39 -3.18 0.30 -8.17
N TYR A 40 -3.34 0.56 -6.86
CA TYR A 40 -4.38 -0.08 -6.04
C TYR A 40 -5.68 0.66 -6.18
N VAL A 41 -5.59 1.97 -6.07
CA VAL A 41 -6.70 2.89 -6.27
C VAL A 41 -7.22 2.80 -7.71
N THR A 42 -6.33 2.65 -8.69
CA THR A 42 -6.70 2.56 -10.12
C THR A 42 -7.10 1.16 -10.59
N GLY A 43 -6.93 0.13 -9.74
CA GLY A 43 -7.28 -1.24 -10.10
C GLY A 43 -6.37 -1.87 -11.16
N ARG A 44 -5.11 -1.43 -11.28
CA ARG A 44 -4.08 -2.04 -12.16
C ARG A 44 -3.46 -3.32 -11.60
N PHE A 45 -4.07 -3.89 -10.56
CA PHE A 45 -3.72 -5.22 -10.06
C PHE A 45 -4.34 -6.29 -10.97
N GLY A 46 -3.49 -7.01 -11.71
CA GLY A 46 -3.86 -8.19 -12.49
C GLY A 46 -3.98 -9.43 -11.62
#